data_AF-A0A6I3BI22-F1
#
_entry.id   AF-A0A6I3BI22-F1
#
_cell.length_a   1.000
_cell.length_b   1.000
_cell.length_c   1.000
_cell.angle_alpha   90.00
_cell.angle_beta   90.00
_cell.angle_gamma   90.00
#
_symmetry.space_group_name_H-M   'P 1'
#
loop_
_entity.id
_entity.type
_entity.pdbx_description
1 polymer ?
#
loop_
_entity_poly.entity_id
_entity_poly.type
_entity_poly.pdbx_seq_one_letter_code
_entity_poly.pdbx_strand_id
1 'polypeptide(L)'
;MKKVFTAIASLALVGGAIVAIAPAEAAVLRVPKTSWPACSDVRTTYCVDSVTVTPVGSTAIKLTYVASGTAAPVTPAPAAPVVPATTDTATATDTSTANTPVAPAPAAAPGLATAGKALTGRWTAATWGAAGLGVLGYDGIAVDAHTANEFSNFVMVDVLPTLTGTTDNLIKLAGLTSNPLFATSMDPDMVISIKLKTGDFQNGVTVAVGNAVTTDAVIDAATGNTVTITGSPVTVPIASDSKQCTGETGKAIANIRQFQVIIVPQNDDQSGFGVPGTSGDMMVASNGSCSLSTPVWNNEAKQMTWTAAAPHFAADGTTVNKGFYRAIIPAKDADLLWGLKNAADAATALEVSVTTEAGGSTAATTNISVKNNNIIIDATGFSYSKPKLSVKIKPTYKPSSAAPAASAPAAKAPAKAVIKKITCVKGKVSKTVSGTAPKCPAGYKQK
;
A
#
# COMPACT_ATOMS: atom_id res chain seq x y z
N MET A 1 -19.74 24.82 -17.70
CA MET A 1 -18.86 23.68 -18.05
C MET A 1 -17.44 24.21 -18.27
N LYS A 2 -16.61 24.22 -17.22
CA LYS A 2 -15.18 24.58 -17.31
C LYS A 2 -14.39 23.39 -16.80
N LYS A 3 -13.67 22.73 -17.70
CA LYS A 3 -12.74 21.64 -17.39
C LYS A 3 -11.53 22.28 -16.70
N VAL A 4 -11.33 21.97 -15.42
CA VAL A 4 -10.14 22.38 -14.67
C VAL A 4 -9.08 21.32 -14.93
N PHE A 5 -8.10 21.67 -15.76
CA PHE A 5 -6.87 20.90 -15.93
C PHE A 5 -5.96 21.16 -14.74
N THR A 6 -5.64 20.11 -14.00
CA THR A 6 -4.67 20.13 -12.90
C THR A 6 -3.26 20.26 -13.49
N ALA A 7 -2.48 21.20 -12.96
CA ALA A 7 -1.15 21.55 -13.45
C ALA A 7 -0.17 20.38 -13.35
N ILE A 8 0.39 19.99 -14.49
CA ILE A 8 1.50 19.03 -14.64
C ILE A 8 2.78 19.74 -14.20
N ALA A 9 3.49 19.17 -13.23
CA ALA A 9 4.85 19.59 -12.89
C ALA A 9 5.81 19.09 -13.99
N SER A 10 6.46 20.03 -14.69
CA SER A 10 7.47 19.76 -15.71
C SER A 10 8.80 19.34 -15.06
N LEU A 11 9.24 18.11 -15.31
CA LEU A 11 10.57 17.60 -15.00
C LEU A 11 11.55 18.05 -16.10
N ALA A 12 12.61 18.78 -15.75
CA ALA A 12 13.68 19.14 -16.70
C ALA A 12 14.83 18.12 -16.61
N LEU A 13 15.12 17.41 -17.71
CA LEU A 13 16.32 16.58 -17.87
C LEU A 13 17.34 17.28 -18.77
N VAL A 14 18.58 17.40 -18.32
CA VAL A 14 19.73 17.86 -19.11
C VAL A 14 20.50 16.63 -19.60
N GLY A 15 20.57 16.44 -20.92
CA GLY A 15 21.24 15.31 -21.56
C GLY A 15 22.71 15.61 -21.88
N GLY A 16 23.60 14.70 -21.48
CA GLY A 16 24.99 14.61 -21.96
C GLY A 16 25.17 13.31 -22.74
N ALA A 17 25.67 13.40 -23.97
CA ALA A 17 25.83 12.27 -24.88
C ALA A 17 27.06 11.42 -24.52
N ILE A 18 26.86 10.12 -24.31
CA ILE A 18 27.92 9.11 -24.27
C ILE A 18 27.55 8.01 -25.28
N VAL A 19 28.46 7.76 -26.23
CA VAL A 19 28.36 6.68 -27.22
C VAL A 19 28.63 5.35 -26.51
N ALA A 20 27.63 4.46 -26.48
CA ALA A 20 27.79 3.10 -25.94
C ALA A 20 27.24 2.04 -26.91
N ILE A 21 28.01 0.97 -27.01
CA ILE A 21 27.80 -0.24 -27.80
C ILE A 21 26.44 -0.85 -27.43
N ALA A 22 25.60 -1.15 -28.42
CA ALA A 22 24.22 -1.62 -28.21
C ALA A 22 24.17 -2.94 -27.42
N PRO A 23 23.57 -2.99 -26.22
CA PRO A 23 23.14 -4.25 -25.64
C PRO A 23 21.92 -4.75 -26.43
N ALA A 24 21.63 -6.05 -26.36
CA ALA A 24 20.36 -6.59 -26.86
C ALA A 24 19.21 -5.74 -26.29
N GLU A 25 18.35 -5.19 -27.15
CA GLU A 25 17.26 -4.30 -26.74
C GLU A 25 16.39 -5.01 -25.71
N ALA A 26 16.48 -4.58 -24.45
CA ALA A 26 15.49 -4.93 -23.45
C ALA A 26 14.12 -4.47 -23.99
N ALA A 27 13.11 -5.34 -23.91
CA ALA A 27 11.77 -4.98 -24.34
C ALA A 27 11.31 -3.73 -23.59
N VAL A 28 10.84 -2.74 -24.34
CA VAL A 28 10.35 -1.48 -23.76
C VAL A 28 9.20 -1.78 -22.81
N LEU A 29 9.36 -1.45 -21.53
CA LEU A 29 8.33 -1.60 -20.50
C LEU A 29 7.08 -0.80 -20.88
N ARG A 30 5.91 -1.46 -20.89
CA ARG A 30 4.62 -0.84 -21.23
C ARG A 30 3.58 -1.12 -20.15
N VAL A 31 3.41 -0.15 -19.27
CA VAL A 31 2.40 -0.22 -18.21
C VAL A 31 1.06 0.34 -18.69
N PRO A 32 -0.09 -0.32 -18.42
CA PRO A 32 -1.41 0.17 -18.81
C PRO A 32 -1.74 1.53 -18.21
N LYS A 33 -2.19 2.45 -19.07
CA LYS A 33 -2.43 3.86 -18.72
C LYS A 33 -3.79 4.12 -18.04
N THR A 34 -4.74 3.21 -18.21
CA THR A 34 -6.05 3.26 -17.56
C THR A 34 -6.03 2.56 -16.20
N SER A 35 -6.98 2.87 -15.33
CA SER A 35 -7.19 2.14 -14.07
C SER A 35 -7.19 0.63 -14.27
N TRP A 36 -6.42 -0.06 -13.45
CA TRP A 36 -6.27 -1.50 -13.45
C TRP A 36 -7.52 -2.13 -12.81
N PRO A 37 -8.08 -3.17 -13.42
CA PRO A 37 -9.23 -3.87 -12.86
C PRO A 37 -8.82 -4.80 -11.72
N ALA A 38 -9.81 -5.33 -11.00
CA ALA A 38 -9.60 -6.53 -10.19
C ALA A 38 -9.20 -7.72 -11.09
N CYS A 39 -8.30 -8.57 -10.60
CA CYS A 39 -7.87 -9.74 -11.36
C CYS A 39 -9.03 -10.72 -11.60
N SER A 40 -8.98 -11.41 -12.73
CA SER A 40 -9.94 -12.45 -13.13
C SER A 40 -9.25 -13.52 -13.98
N ASP A 41 -9.99 -14.56 -14.38
CA ASP A 41 -9.45 -15.64 -15.23
C ASP A 41 -8.92 -15.14 -16.59
N VAL A 42 -9.44 -13.99 -17.06
CA VAL A 42 -9.02 -13.34 -18.32
C VAL A 42 -8.07 -12.17 -18.11
N ARG A 43 -7.92 -11.67 -16.88
CA ARG A 43 -7.03 -10.57 -16.52
C ARG A 43 -6.12 -10.97 -15.38
N THR A 44 -4.94 -11.45 -15.74
CA THR A 44 -3.97 -12.02 -14.81
C THR A 44 -2.71 -11.17 -14.65
N THR A 45 -2.59 -10.07 -15.39
CA THR A 45 -1.50 -9.09 -15.28
C THR A 45 -2.06 -7.68 -15.21
N TYR A 46 -1.32 -6.76 -14.60
CA TYR A 46 -1.71 -5.37 -14.41
C TYR A 46 -3.13 -5.24 -13.82
N CYS A 47 -3.32 -5.92 -12.68
CA CYS A 47 -4.60 -6.02 -12.00
C CYS A 47 -4.41 -6.09 -10.48
N VAL A 48 -5.47 -5.71 -9.74
CA VAL A 48 -5.52 -5.81 -8.27
C VAL A 48 -5.93 -7.23 -7.91
N ASP A 49 -5.01 -8.00 -7.31
CA ASP A 49 -5.18 -9.43 -7.01
C ASP A 49 -5.98 -9.65 -5.74
N SER A 50 -5.65 -8.90 -4.68
CA SER A 50 -6.38 -8.97 -3.42
C SER A 50 -6.20 -7.70 -2.61
N VAL A 51 -7.22 -7.42 -1.80
CA VAL A 51 -7.20 -6.33 -0.82
C VAL A 51 -7.64 -6.90 0.52
N THR A 52 -6.91 -6.56 1.58
CA THR A 52 -7.29 -6.86 2.95
C THR A 52 -7.23 -5.60 3.79
N VAL A 53 -8.07 -5.56 4.82
CA VAL A 53 -8.05 -4.51 5.84
C VAL A 53 -7.98 -5.16 7.21
N THR A 54 -7.19 -4.58 8.11
CA THR A 54 -7.02 -5.07 9.48
C THR A 54 -7.36 -3.92 10.42
N PRO A 55 -8.54 -3.93 11.06
CA PRO A 55 -8.83 -3.01 12.15
C PRO A 55 -7.86 -3.22 13.32
N VAL A 56 -7.61 -2.19 14.13
CA VAL A 56 -6.78 -2.33 15.34
C VAL A 56 -7.28 -3.47 16.24
N GLY A 57 -6.34 -4.28 16.72
CA GLY A 57 -6.62 -5.40 17.63
C GLY A 57 -7.41 -6.55 16.99
N SER A 58 -7.66 -6.51 15.68
CA SER A 58 -8.47 -7.50 14.95
C SER A 58 -7.64 -8.31 13.96
N THR A 59 -8.21 -9.39 13.45
CA THR A 59 -7.62 -10.18 12.36
C THR A 59 -7.88 -9.51 11.01
N ALA A 60 -6.99 -9.76 10.04
CA ALA A 60 -7.17 -9.27 8.68
C ALA A 60 -8.48 -9.79 8.04
N ILE A 61 -9.25 -8.87 7.48
CA ILE A 61 -10.49 -9.13 6.75
C ILE A 61 -10.17 -9.09 5.26
N LYS A 62 -10.39 -10.21 4.56
CA LYS A 62 -10.29 -10.26 3.10
C LYS A 62 -11.48 -9.56 2.47
N LEU A 63 -11.21 -8.61 1.57
CA LEU A 63 -12.24 -7.91 0.83
C LEU A 63 -12.54 -8.61 -0.50
N THR A 64 -13.78 -8.41 -0.96
CA THR A 64 -14.29 -8.85 -2.25
C THR A 64 -14.56 -7.62 -3.11
N TYR A 65 -14.14 -7.69 -4.37
CA TYR A 65 -14.44 -6.65 -5.34
C TYR A 65 -15.91 -6.75 -5.81
N VAL A 66 -16.58 -5.60 -5.86
CA VAL A 66 -17.96 -5.41 -6.31
C VAL A 66 -17.96 -4.31 -7.36
N ALA A 67 -18.40 -4.63 -8.58
CA ALA A 67 -18.45 -3.67 -9.67
C ALA A 67 -19.57 -2.64 -9.46
N SER A 68 -19.39 -1.43 -9.97
CA SER A 68 -20.45 -0.40 -9.93
C SER A 68 -21.71 -0.86 -10.67
N GLY A 69 -22.87 -0.66 -10.03
CA GLY A 69 -24.16 -1.16 -10.51
C GLY A 69 -24.47 -2.61 -10.13
N THR A 70 -23.58 -3.30 -9.40
CA THR A 70 -23.82 -4.66 -8.91
C THR A 70 -24.11 -4.67 -7.41
N ALA A 71 -25.07 -5.50 -7.00
CA ALA A 71 -25.41 -5.67 -5.59
C ALA A 71 -24.24 -6.32 -4.83
N ALA A 72 -24.05 -5.93 -3.57
CA ALA A 72 -23.01 -6.48 -2.71
C ALA A 72 -23.26 -7.96 -2.38
N PRO A 73 -22.22 -8.74 -2.08
CA PRO A 73 -22.38 -10.07 -1.50
C PRO A 73 -23.07 -9.92 -0.14
N VAL A 74 -24.30 -10.40 -0.03
CA VAL A 74 -24.99 -10.52 1.26
C VAL A 74 -24.60 -11.84 1.90
N THR A 75 -24.30 -11.84 3.20
CA THR A 75 -24.40 -13.08 3.98
C THR A 75 -25.88 -13.41 4.07
N PRO A 76 -26.34 -14.61 3.68
CA PRO A 76 -27.73 -14.99 3.90
C PRO A 76 -28.07 -14.78 5.37
N ALA A 77 -29.20 -14.14 5.67
CA ALA A 77 -29.72 -14.11 7.03
C ALA A 77 -29.80 -15.56 7.55
N PRO A 78 -29.43 -15.84 8.82
CA PRO A 78 -29.68 -17.15 9.40
C PRO A 78 -31.15 -17.50 9.13
N ALA A 79 -31.40 -18.68 8.55
CA ALA A 79 -32.77 -19.13 8.37
C ALA A 79 -33.47 -19.03 9.73
N ALA A 80 -34.60 -18.33 9.77
CA ALA A 80 -35.41 -18.28 10.97
C ALA A 80 -35.62 -19.72 11.46
N PRO A 81 -35.48 -20.01 12.77
CA PRO A 81 -35.75 -21.34 13.28
C PRO A 81 -37.13 -21.76 12.79
N VAL A 82 -37.21 -22.84 12.01
CA VAL A 82 -38.48 -23.41 11.61
C VAL A 82 -39.08 -24.01 12.88
N VAL A 83 -39.92 -23.24 13.57
CA VAL A 83 -40.72 -23.74 14.68
C VAL A 83 -41.82 -24.61 14.06
N PRO A 84 -41.88 -25.92 14.35
CA PRO A 84 -43.00 -26.74 13.92
C PRO A 84 -44.26 -26.21 14.60
N ALA A 85 -45.30 -25.93 13.82
CA ALA A 85 -46.57 -25.48 14.36
C ALA A 85 -47.11 -26.54 15.35
N THR A 86 -47.20 -26.16 16.62
CA THR A 86 -47.96 -26.88 17.62
C THR A 86 -49.10 -25.96 18.07
N THR A 87 -50.31 -26.40 17.78
CA THR A 87 -51.54 -25.86 18.33
C THR A 87 -51.54 -26.19 19.81
N ASP A 88 -51.42 -25.19 20.69
CA ASP A 88 -52.08 -25.28 21.99
C ASP A 88 -52.24 -23.92 22.68
N THR A 89 -53.44 -23.75 23.22
CA THR A 89 -53.92 -22.58 23.95
C THR A 89 -53.48 -22.72 25.41
N ALA A 90 -52.47 -21.98 25.85
CA ALA A 90 -52.24 -21.77 27.29
C ALA A 90 -51.46 -20.49 27.56
N THR A 91 -52.02 -19.69 28.45
CA THR A 91 -51.47 -18.45 29.01
C THR A 91 -50.28 -18.76 29.92
N ALA A 92 -49.10 -18.23 29.59
CA ALA A 92 -47.97 -18.16 30.51
C ALA A 92 -47.24 -16.82 30.33
N THR A 93 -47.23 -16.03 31.41
CA THR A 93 -46.49 -14.77 31.51
C THR A 93 -45.02 -15.11 31.77
N ASP A 94 -44.20 -15.10 30.71
CA ASP A 94 -42.75 -15.25 30.81
C ASP A 94 -42.10 -13.87 30.69
N THR A 95 -41.33 -13.47 31.70
CA THR A 95 -40.65 -12.17 31.79
C THR A 95 -39.20 -12.28 31.33
N SER A 96 -38.94 -13.08 30.29
CA SER A 96 -37.62 -13.08 29.67
C SER A 96 -37.47 -11.80 28.85
N THR A 97 -36.45 -11.00 29.19
CA THR A 97 -35.92 -9.96 28.29
C THR A 97 -35.43 -10.66 27.03
N ALA A 98 -36.33 -10.80 26.06
CA ALA A 98 -35.98 -11.19 24.71
C ALA A 98 -35.00 -10.15 24.18
N ASN A 99 -33.74 -10.54 24.04
CA ASN A 99 -32.79 -9.81 23.22
C ASN A 99 -33.36 -9.79 21.81
N THR A 100 -34.04 -8.70 21.46
CA THR A 100 -34.40 -8.38 20.08
C THR A 100 -33.15 -8.56 19.22
N PRO A 101 -33.23 -9.27 18.08
CA PRO A 101 -32.12 -9.34 17.14
C PRO A 101 -31.70 -7.91 16.81
N VAL A 102 -30.50 -7.52 17.24
CA VAL A 102 -29.92 -6.22 16.90
C VAL A 102 -29.81 -6.19 15.38
N ALA A 103 -30.42 -5.19 14.75
CA ALA A 103 -30.35 -5.01 13.31
C ALA A 103 -28.87 -5.00 12.88
N PRO A 104 -28.50 -5.62 11.74
CA PRO A 104 -27.12 -5.60 11.26
C PRO A 104 -26.58 -4.17 11.22
N ALA A 105 -25.39 -3.95 11.78
CA ALA A 105 -24.75 -2.65 11.73
C ALA A 105 -24.66 -2.17 10.27
N PRO A 106 -25.05 -0.93 9.97
CA PRO A 106 -25.05 -0.44 8.59
C PRO A 106 -23.63 -0.44 8.04
N ALA A 107 -23.50 -0.73 6.75
CA ALA A 107 -22.19 -0.73 6.10
C ALA A 107 -21.55 0.67 6.07
N ALA A 108 -22.33 1.75 6.11
CA ALA A 108 -21.85 3.11 6.29
C ALA A 108 -22.75 3.86 7.28
N ALA A 109 -22.15 4.55 8.25
CA ALA A 109 -22.86 5.46 9.14
C ALA A 109 -23.42 6.66 8.36
N PRO A 110 -24.72 7.00 8.53
CA PRO A 110 -25.36 8.05 7.74
C PRO A 110 -24.83 9.45 8.09
N GLY A 111 -24.76 10.33 7.09
CA GLY A 111 -24.48 11.76 7.28
C GLY A 111 -23.00 12.14 7.49
N LEU A 112 -22.09 11.19 7.54
CA LEU A 112 -20.65 11.45 7.76
C LEU A 112 -19.84 11.64 6.46
N ALA A 113 -20.41 11.22 5.32
CA ALA A 113 -19.84 11.44 3.99
C ALA A 113 -20.95 11.75 3.00
N THR A 114 -20.59 12.36 1.88
CA THR A 114 -21.51 12.66 0.77
C THR A 114 -20.97 12.07 -0.53
N ALA A 115 -21.85 11.82 -1.49
CA ALA A 115 -21.47 11.21 -2.76
C ALA A 115 -20.62 12.17 -3.62
N GLY A 116 -19.38 11.76 -3.91
CA GLY A 116 -18.45 12.45 -4.81
C GLY A 116 -18.43 11.87 -6.22
N LYS A 117 -17.23 11.85 -6.85
CA LYS A 117 -17.03 11.33 -8.21
C LYS A 117 -17.44 9.85 -8.33
N ALA A 118 -17.91 9.45 -9.51
CA ALA A 118 -18.19 8.04 -9.79
C ALA A 118 -16.90 7.19 -9.79
N LEU A 119 -17.03 5.94 -9.33
CA LEU A 119 -15.96 4.95 -9.29
C LEU A 119 -16.40 3.66 -10.02
N THR A 120 -15.43 2.87 -10.46
CA THR A 120 -15.67 1.65 -11.26
C THR A 120 -16.13 0.46 -10.41
N GLY A 121 -15.84 0.48 -9.11
CA GLY A 121 -16.24 -0.54 -8.15
C GLY A 121 -15.67 -0.25 -6.77
N ARG A 122 -15.91 -1.18 -5.84
CA ARG A 122 -15.37 -1.14 -4.47
C ARG A 122 -14.89 -2.50 -4.03
N TRP A 123 -13.91 -2.52 -3.14
CA TRP A 123 -13.54 -3.64 -2.30
C TRP A 123 -14.27 -3.51 -0.97
N THR A 124 -15.06 -4.51 -0.60
CA THR A 124 -15.86 -4.51 0.64
C THR A 124 -16.00 -5.93 1.19
N ALA A 125 -16.61 -6.08 2.36
CA ALA A 125 -16.94 -7.37 2.96
C ALA A 125 -18.38 -7.36 3.47
N ALA A 126 -19.04 -8.52 3.50
CA ALA A 126 -20.37 -8.62 4.07
C ALA A 126 -20.40 -8.23 5.57
N THR A 127 -19.27 -8.40 6.26
CA THR A 127 -19.08 -8.02 7.66
C THR A 127 -18.61 -6.58 7.85
N TRP A 128 -18.57 -5.73 6.81
CA TRP A 128 -18.01 -4.39 6.88
C TRP A 128 -18.56 -3.54 8.04
N GLY A 129 -19.89 -3.43 8.13
CA GLY A 129 -20.55 -2.72 9.22
C GLY A 129 -20.31 -3.37 10.59
N ALA A 130 -20.41 -4.70 10.66
CA ALA A 130 -20.21 -5.46 11.90
C ALA A 130 -18.77 -5.40 12.42
N ALA A 131 -17.78 -5.21 11.53
CA ALA A 131 -16.38 -5.00 11.85
C ALA A 131 -16.06 -3.55 12.25
N GLY A 132 -17.06 -2.66 12.31
CA GLY A 132 -16.87 -1.25 12.64
C GLY A 132 -16.25 -0.42 11.52
N LEU A 133 -16.02 -0.97 10.33
CA LEU A 133 -15.37 -0.26 9.22
C LEU A 133 -16.26 0.84 8.61
N GLY A 134 -17.57 0.79 8.90
CA GLY A 134 -18.56 1.76 8.44
C GLY A 134 -18.70 3.02 9.31
N VAL A 135 -18.02 3.09 10.46
CA VAL A 135 -18.25 4.15 11.47
C VAL A 135 -17.89 5.55 11.00
N LEU A 136 -17.05 5.67 9.97
CA LEU A 136 -16.67 6.94 9.36
C LEU A 136 -17.50 7.28 8.10
N GLY A 137 -18.56 6.53 7.83
CA GLY A 137 -19.53 6.83 6.78
C GLY A 137 -19.16 6.36 5.38
N TYR A 138 -18.31 5.33 5.25
CA TYR A 138 -18.01 4.69 3.96
C TYR A 138 -18.19 3.17 4.06
N ASP A 139 -18.58 2.54 2.95
CA ASP A 139 -19.02 1.13 2.89
C ASP A 139 -18.06 0.20 2.11
N GLY A 140 -16.87 0.70 1.85
CA GLY A 140 -15.82 0.02 1.11
C GLY A 140 -14.66 0.96 0.80
N ILE A 141 -13.68 0.41 0.10
CA ILE A 141 -12.56 1.16 -0.48
C ILE A 141 -12.41 0.82 -1.96
N ALA A 142 -12.13 1.81 -2.80
CA ALA A 142 -11.66 1.59 -4.16
C ALA A 142 -10.12 1.60 -4.14
N VAL A 143 -9.52 0.75 -4.96
CA VAL A 143 -8.07 0.76 -5.22
C VAL A 143 -7.91 1.19 -6.67
N ASP A 144 -7.46 2.42 -6.88
CA ASP A 144 -7.19 2.97 -8.21
C ASP A 144 -5.70 2.87 -8.51
N ALA A 145 -5.32 1.79 -9.20
CA ALA A 145 -3.96 1.58 -9.67
C ALA A 145 -3.87 1.93 -11.16
N HIS A 146 -2.98 2.85 -11.54
CA HIS A 146 -2.75 3.23 -12.94
C HIS A 146 -1.38 3.87 -13.10
N THR A 147 -0.94 4.17 -14.32
CA THR A 147 0.29 4.96 -14.48
C THR A 147 0.11 6.41 -14.02
N ALA A 148 1.08 6.95 -13.30
CA ALA A 148 1.03 8.31 -12.73
C ALA A 148 0.79 9.40 -13.80
N ASN A 149 1.25 9.20 -15.04
CA ASN A 149 0.93 10.04 -16.19
C ASN A 149 1.11 9.24 -17.50
N GLU A 150 0.76 9.85 -18.64
CA GLU A 150 0.86 9.22 -19.96
C GLU A 150 2.31 8.99 -20.44
N PHE A 151 3.27 9.75 -19.89
CA PHE A 151 4.67 9.79 -20.31
C PHE A 151 5.61 8.91 -19.48
N SER A 152 5.13 8.30 -18.39
CA SER A 152 5.94 7.49 -17.48
C SER A 152 5.30 6.13 -17.24
N ASN A 153 6.11 5.17 -16.79
CA ASN A 153 5.63 3.87 -16.34
C ASN A 153 5.46 3.78 -14.82
N PHE A 154 5.50 4.92 -14.11
CA PHE A 154 5.36 4.91 -12.65
C PHE A 154 3.95 4.50 -12.32
N VAL A 155 3.76 3.57 -11.38
CA VAL A 155 2.42 3.11 -11.00
C VAL A 155 1.97 3.91 -9.80
N MET A 156 0.90 4.69 -9.94
CA MET A 156 0.20 5.29 -8.81
C MET A 156 -0.86 4.31 -8.31
N VAL A 157 -0.99 4.18 -7.01
CA VAL A 157 -2.02 3.41 -6.31
C VAL A 157 -2.67 4.34 -5.30
N ASP A 158 -3.94 4.66 -5.50
CA ASP A 158 -4.72 5.49 -4.59
C ASP A 158 -5.82 4.66 -3.94
N VAL A 159 -5.98 4.78 -2.62
CA VAL A 159 -7.05 4.11 -1.88
C VAL A 159 -8.10 5.14 -1.48
N LEU A 160 -9.30 4.94 -2.01
CA LEU A 160 -10.39 5.90 -1.88
C LEU A 160 -11.56 5.29 -1.09
N PRO A 161 -12.05 5.92 -0.01
CA PRO A 161 -13.26 5.46 0.66
C PRO A 161 -14.48 5.58 -0.28
N THR A 162 -15.42 4.63 -0.20
CA THR A 162 -16.57 4.56 -1.13
C THR A 162 -17.92 4.72 -0.45
N LEU A 163 -18.89 5.17 -1.25
CA LEU A 163 -20.31 5.15 -0.95
C LEU A 163 -21.07 4.43 -2.06
N THR A 164 -21.98 3.56 -1.68
CA THR A 164 -22.89 2.84 -2.57
C THR A 164 -24.23 3.55 -2.64
N GLY A 165 -24.70 3.83 -3.85
CA GLY A 165 -26.07 4.31 -4.04
C GLY A 165 -27.08 3.25 -3.62
N THR A 166 -28.09 3.67 -2.84
CA THR A 166 -29.08 2.76 -2.24
C THR A 166 -30.09 2.20 -3.23
N THR A 167 -30.26 2.84 -4.38
CA THR A 167 -31.25 2.46 -5.41
C THR A 167 -30.63 1.89 -6.67
N ASP A 168 -29.42 2.34 -7.02
CA ASP A 168 -28.75 2.04 -8.29
C ASP A 168 -27.48 1.17 -8.13
N ASN A 169 -27.05 0.93 -6.88
CA ASN A 169 -25.79 0.26 -6.55
C ASN A 169 -24.56 0.92 -7.22
N LEU A 170 -24.65 2.17 -7.63
CA LEU A 170 -23.51 2.88 -8.22
C LEU A 170 -22.52 3.24 -7.13
N ILE A 171 -21.24 2.96 -7.38
CA ILE A 171 -20.16 3.30 -6.45
C ILE A 171 -19.66 4.70 -6.74
N LYS A 172 -19.58 5.50 -5.69
CA LYS A 172 -19.06 6.87 -5.70
C LYS A 172 -18.00 7.03 -4.63
N LEU A 173 -17.15 8.03 -4.78
CA LEU A 173 -16.24 8.48 -3.74
C LEU A 173 -17.06 8.88 -2.50
N ALA A 174 -16.67 8.41 -1.32
CA ALA A 174 -17.11 8.99 -0.06
C ALA A 174 -16.40 10.33 0.14
N GLY A 175 -17.08 11.41 -0.21
CA GLY A 175 -16.54 12.77 -0.16
C GLY A 175 -16.82 13.49 1.16
N LEU A 176 -16.02 14.52 1.43
CA LEU A 176 -16.27 15.46 2.54
C LEU A 176 -17.63 16.12 2.38
N THR A 177 -18.36 16.23 3.48
CA THR A 177 -19.67 16.93 3.52
C THR A 177 -19.56 18.40 3.15
N SER A 178 -18.41 19.03 3.41
CA SER A 178 -18.11 20.42 3.03
C SER A 178 -17.68 20.58 1.57
N ASN A 179 -17.09 19.54 0.96
CA ASN A 179 -16.66 19.57 -0.43
C ASN A 179 -16.52 18.14 -1.00
N PRO A 180 -17.49 17.64 -1.77
CA PRO A 180 -17.51 16.27 -2.29
C PRO A 180 -16.40 15.95 -3.30
N LEU A 181 -15.61 16.94 -3.73
CA LEU A 181 -14.45 16.73 -4.59
C LEU A 181 -13.29 16.03 -3.87
N PHE A 182 -13.22 16.14 -2.54
CA PHE A 182 -12.18 15.56 -1.72
C PHE A 182 -12.73 14.40 -0.90
N ALA A 183 -11.94 13.34 -0.74
CA ALA A 183 -12.33 12.17 0.04
C ALA A 183 -12.54 12.52 1.52
N THR A 184 -13.47 11.82 2.18
CA THR A 184 -13.54 11.81 3.65
C THR A 184 -12.31 11.13 4.25
N SER A 185 -12.07 11.34 5.55
CA SER A 185 -10.95 10.70 6.23
C SER A 185 -11.15 9.20 6.36
N MET A 186 -10.12 8.44 6.03
CA MET A 186 -10.05 7.01 6.32
C MET A 186 -9.74 6.76 7.79
N ASP A 187 -10.06 5.54 8.25
CA ASP A 187 -9.75 5.09 9.60
C ASP A 187 -8.22 5.15 9.87
N PRO A 188 -7.78 5.88 10.91
CA PRO A 188 -6.36 5.98 11.30
C PRO A 188 -5.67 4.65 11.61
N ASP A 189 -6.45 3.73 12.15
CA ASP A 189 -6.02 2.54 12.84
C ASP A 189 -6.19 1.30 11.93
N MET A 190 -6.77 1.48 10.75
CA MET A 190 -6.88 0.44 9.76
C MET A 190 -5.54 0.25 9.03
N VAL A 191 -5.03 -0.98 9.03
CA VAL A 191 -3.94 -1.41 8.14
C VAL A 191 -4.56 -1.94 6.84
N ILE A 192 -4.13 -1.40 5.72
CA ILE A 192 -4.55 -1.77 4.36
C ILE A 192 -3.41 -2.56 3.74
N SER A 193 -3.73 -3.72 3.14
CA SER A 193 -2.78 -4.48 2.33
C SER A 193 -3.35 -4.73 0.94
N ILE A 194 -2.59 -4.34 -0.09
CA ILE A 194 -2.98 -4.42 -1.50
C ILE A 194 -1.94 -5.25 -2.21
N LYS A 195 -2.37 -6.32 -2.86
CA LYS A 195 -1.52 -7.11 -3.74
C LYS A 195 -1.86 -6.81 -5.19
N LEU A 196 -0.87 -6.40 -5.96
CA LEU A 196 -0.98 -6.16 -7.40
C LEU A 196 -0.21 -7.23 -8.17
N LYS A 197 -0.77 -7.68 -9.30
CA LYS A 197 0.00 -8.38 -10.34
C LYS A 197 0.50 -7.33 -11.32
N THR A 198 1.80 -7.22 -11.48
CA THR A 198 2.45 -6.13 -12.22
C THR A 198 3.04 -6.58 -13.55
N GLY A 199 2.81 -7.84 -13.96
CA GLY A 199 3.31 -8.34 -15.25
C GLY A 199 4.83 -8.33 -15.29
N ASP A 200 5.40 -7.62 -16.26
CA ASP A 200 6.84 -7.42 -16.47
C ASP A 200 7.41 -6.22 -15.70
N PHE A 201 6.58 -5.37 -15.09
CA PHE A 201 7.05 -4.27 -14.25
C PHE A 201 7.82 -4.81 -13.05
N GLN A 202 9.08 -4.40 -12.92
CA GLN A 202 9.94 -4.71 -11.77
C GLN A 202 9.93 -3.51 -10.84
N ASN A 203 9.38 -3.71 -9.64
CA ASN A 203 9.37 -2.66 -8.64
C ASN A 203 10.81 -2.26 -8.26
N GLY A 204 11.08 -0.95 -8.20
CA GLY A 204 12.35 -0.39 -7.76
C GLY A 204 12.21 0.31 -6.40
N VAL A 205 11.47 1.42 -6.37
CA VAL A 205 11.22 2.17 -5.13
C VAL A 205 9.76 2.56 -5.01
N THR A 206 9.23 2.40 -3.80
CA THR A 206 7.89 2.84 -3.44
C THR A 206 7.96 4.19 -2.71
N VAL A 207 7.21 5.18 -3.18
CA VAL A 207 7.02 6.47 -2.52
C VAL A 207 5.59 6.52 -1.99
N ALA A 208 5.41 6.68 -0.69
CA ALA A 208 4.12 6.55 -0.04
C ALA A 208 3.66 7.84 0.64
N VAL A 209 2.37 8.10 0.54
CA VAL A 209 1.62 8.96 1.44
C VAL A 209 0.84 8.04 2.36
N GLY A 210 1.48 7.62 3.46
CA GLY A 210 0.95 6.64 4.39
C GLY A 210 1.89 6.45 5.59
N ASN A 211 1.40 5.79 6.63
CA ASN A 211 2.17 5.47 7.82
C ASN A 211 2.53 3.98 7.84
N ALA A 212 3.71 3.67 8.41
CA ALA A 212 4.22 2.31 8.57
C ALA A 212 4.12 1.46 7.28
N VAL A 213 4.35 2.10 6.12
CA VAL A 213 4.23 1.42 4.83
C VAL A 213 5.37 0.42 4.66
N THR A 214 5.08 -0.74 4.09
CA THR A 214 6.07 -1.73 3.68
C THR A 214 5.71 -2.25 2.31
N THR A 215 6.73 -2.57 1.53
CA THR A 215 6.58 -3.17 0.21
C THR A 215 7.25 -4.53 0.19
N ASP A 216 6.57 -5.50 -0.41
CA ASP A 216 7.10 -6.84 -0.68
C ASP A 216 6.93 -7.13 -2.18
N ALA A 217 8.03 -7.02 -2.92
CA ALA A 217 8.11 -7.21 -4.35
C ALA A 217 8.63 -8.62 -4.66
N VAL A 218 7.84 -9.36 -5.44
CA VAL A 218 8.26 -10.64 -5.99
C VAL A 218 8.50 -10.47 -7.48
N ILE A 219 9.77 -10.60 -7.87
CA ILE A 219 10.20 -10.60 -9.26
C ILE A 219 10.39 -12.06 -9.69
N ASP A 220 9.45 -12.56 -10.50
CA ASP A 220 9.43 -13.95 -10.94
C ASP A 220 9.06 -14.03 -12.42
N ALA A 221 10.05 -14.36 -13.25
CA ALA A 221 9.86 -14.48 -14.69
C ALA A 221 8.91 -15.63 -15.11
N ALA A 222 8.68 -16.62 -14.24
CA ALA A 222 7.82 -17.76 -14.52
C ALA A 222 6.35 -17.51 -14.17
N THR A 223 6.07 -16.77 -13.09
CA THR A 223 4.70 -16.51 -12.62
C THR A 223 4.21 -15.07 -12.84
N GLY A 224 5.10 -14.19 -13.31
CA GLY A 224 4.86 -12.76 -13.39
C GLY A 224 5.14 -12.06 -12.06
N ASN A 225 5.47 -10.78 -12.14
CA ASN A 225 5.84 -9.99 -10.98
C ASN A 225 4.61 -9.61 -10.16
N THR A 226 4.80 -9.52 -8.85
CA THR A 226 3.79 -9.00 -7.92
C THR A 226 4.40 -8.02 -6.95
N VAL A 227 3.58 -7.10 -6.45
CA VAL A 227 3.94 -6.22 -5.35
C VAL A 227 2.82 -6.20 -4.33
N THR A 228 3.17 -6.42 -3.07
CA THR A 228 2.25 -6.26 -1.94
C THR A 228 2.64 -5.00 -1.18
N ILE A 229 1.70 -4.06 -1.07
CA ILE A 229 1.89 -2.81 -0.33
C ILE A 229 1.00 -2.89 0.91
N THR A 230 1.61 -2.74 2.08
CA THR A 230 0.91 -2.74 3.36
C THR A 230 1.20 -1.46 4.11
N GLY A 231 0.21 -0.84 4.74
CA GLY A 231 0.40 0.32 5.60
C GLY A 231 -0.91 0.90 6.10
N SER A 232 -0.86 2.05 6.77
CA SER A 232 -2.05 2.70 7.32
C SER A 232 -2.23 4.11 6.78
N PRO A 233 -3.46 4.62 6.67
CA PRO A 233 -3.71 6.00 6.27
C PRO A 233 -3.01 7.01 7.17
N VAL A 234 -2.54 8.12 6.58
CA VAL A 234 -1.88 9.20 7.31
C VAL A 234 -2.57 10.52 7.08
N THR A 235 -2.49 11.44 8.05
CA THR A 235 -3.08 12.77 7.94
C THR A 235 -2.29 13.62 6.95
N VAL A 236 -2.94 14.03 5.87
CA VAL A 236 -2.40 14.85 4.78
C VAL A 236 -3.08 16.22 4.80
N PRO A 237 -2.32 17.33 4.84
CA PRO A 237 -2.87 18.66 4.62
C PRO A 237 -3.14 18.87 3.13
N ILE A 238 -4.40 19.04 2.76
CA ILE A 238 -4.82 19.17 1.36
C ILE A 238 -4.67 20.61 0.91
N ALA A 239 -3.92 20.82 -0.17
CA ALA A 239 -3.79 22.11 -0.83
C ALA A 239 -4.94 22.36 -1.81
N SER A 240 -5.46 23.58 -1.88
CA SER A 240 -6.40 23.99 -2.93
C SER A 240 -5.74 24.05 -4.31
N ASP A 241 -4.46 24.41 -4.32
CA ASP A 241 -3.64 24.63 -5.50
C ASP A 241 -2.15 24.61 -5.09
N SER A 242 -1.26 24.60 -6.08
CA SER A 242 0.18 24.48 -5.85
C SER A 242 0.80 25.65 -5.09
N LYS A 243 0.19 26.85 -5.06
CA LYS A 243 0.73 28.01 -4.33
C LYS A 243 0.65 27.79 -2.82
N GLN A 244 -0.36 27.05 -2.36
CA GLN A 244 -0.49 26.71 -0.94
C GLN A 244 0.63 25.80 -0.45
N CYS A 245 1.39 25.16 -1.34
CA CYS A 245 2.49 24.27 -0.98
C CYS A 245 3.85 24.99 -0.90
N THR A 246 3.86 26.32 -0.94
CA THR A 246 5.08 27.14 -1.02
C THR A 246 5.12 28.17 0.10
N GLY A 247 6.31 28.38 0.68
CA GLY A 247 6.52 29.31 1.80
C GLY A 247 5.74 28.95 3.07
N GLU A 248 5.80 29.86 4.05
CA GLU A 248 5.24 29.65 5.40
C GLU A 248 3.82 30.24 5.56
N THR A 249 3.12 30.57 4.48
CA THR A 249 1.79 31.20 4.51
C THR A 249 0.67 30.31 3.97
N GLY A 250 1.03 29.18 3.33
CA GLY A 250 0.07 28.28 2.71
C GLY A 250 -0.92 27.69 3.71
N LYS A 251 -2.19 27.61 3.32
CA LYS A 251 -3.28 27.12 4.15
C LYS A 251 -3.96 25.90 3.52
N ALA A 252 -4.11 24.83 4.30
CA ALA A 252 -4.83 23.64 3.87
C ALA A 252 -6.34 23.93 3.78
N ILE A 253 -7.03 23.29 2.83
CA ILE A 253 -8.51 23.30 2.79
C ILE A 253 -9.10 22.33 3.83
N ALA A 254 -8.37 21.26 4.14
CA ALA A 254 -8.73 20.23 5.08
C ALA A 254 -7.47 19.41 5.42
N ASN A 255 -7.48 18.76 6.58
CA ASN A 255 -6.53 17.72 6.93
C ASN A 255 -7.31 16.40 6.95
N ILE A 256 -7.01 15.50 6.01
CA ILE A 256 -7.73 14.23 5.87
C ILE A 256 -6.77 13.06 5.90
N ARG A 257 -7.25 11.90 6.33
CA ARG A 257 -6.46 10.67 6.34
C ARG A 257 -6.57 9.96 5.00
N GLN A 258 -5.43 9.75 4.35
CA GLN A 258 -5.33 9.14 3.02
C GLN A 258 -4.23 8.07 2.98
N PHE A 259 -4.34 7.16 2.02
CA PHE A 259 -3.31 6.16 1.72
C PHE A 259 -3.07 6.13 0.21
N GLN A 260 -1.92 6.63 -0.23
CA GLN A 260 -1.53 6.70 -1.63
C GLN A 260 -0.08 6.24 -1.79
N VAL A 261 0.24 5.70 -2.96
CA VAL A 261 1.56 5.16 -3.26
C VAL A 261 1.92 5.44 -4.72
N ILE A 262 3.19 5.72 -4.98
CA ILE A 262 3.78 5.80 -6.31
C ILE A 262 4.94 4.80 -6.35
N ILE A 263 4.92 3.92 -7.34
CA ILE A 263 5.90 2.86 -7.52
C ILE A 263 6.74 3.17 -8.75
N VAL A 264 8.04 3.31 -8.54
CA VAL A 264 9.02 3.59 -9.57
C VAL A 264 9.62 2.28 -10.05
N PRO A 265 9.53 1.96 -11.36
CA PRO A 265 10.14 0.73 -11.88
C PRO A 265 11.66 0.80 -11.88
N GLN A 266 12.33 -0.34 -11.66
CA GLN A 266 13.78 -0.47 -11.85
C GLN A 266 14.17 -0.91 -13.27
N ASN A 267 13.23 -1.46 -14.04
CA ASN A 267 13.42 -1.87 -15.43
C ASN A 267 12.87 -0.84 -16.44
N ASP A 268 13.01 0.45 -16.11
CA ASP A 268 12.72 1.57 -16.99
C ASP A 268 13.87 2.58 -16.90
N ASP A 269 14.53 2.83 -18.02
CA ASP A 269 15.65 3.77 -18.12
C ASP A 269 15.21 5.22 -17.86
N GLN A 270 13.91 5.52 -17.99
CA GLN A 270 13.34 6.84 -17.70
C GLN A 270 12.90 7.01 -16.24
N SER A 271 13.13 6.01 -15.38
CA SER A 271 12.69 6.01 -13.98
C SER A 271 13.33 7.07 -13.09
N GLY A 272 14.51 7.59 -13.46
CA GLY A 272 15.24 8.61 -12.70
C GLY A 272 15.90 8.12 -11.41
N PHE A 273 15.44 7.02 -10.81
CA PHE A 273 16.18 6.36 -9.72
C PHE A 273 17.38 5.59 -10.29
N GLY A 274 17.18 4.85 -11.38
CA GLY A 274 18.25 4.43 -12.29
C GLY A 274 19.35 3.55 -11.68
N VAL A 275 19.09 2.87 -10.54
CA VAL A 275 20.02 1.89 -9.95
C VAL A 275 19.48 0.48 -10.19
N PRO A 276 19.99 -0.25 -11.21
CA PRO A 276 19.58 -1.63 -11.45
C PRO A 276 19.94 -2.55 -10.27
N GLY A 277 19.13 -3.56 -10.02
CA GLY A 277 19.43 -4.63 -9.06
C GLY A 277 18.92 -4.39 -7.64
N THR A 278 18.16 -3.32 -7.44
CA THR A 278 17.41 -3.08 -6.20
C THR A 278 16.44 -4.22 -5.90
N SER A 279 16.17 -4.47 -4.64
CA SER A 279 15.23 -5.51 -4.20
C SER A 279 13.80 -5.27 -4.69
N GLY A 280 13.41 -4.00 -4.86
CA GLY A 280 12.03 -3.56 -5.04
C GLY A 280 11.32 -3.24 -3.73
N ASP A 281 11.89 -3.59 -2.57
CA ASP A 281 11.25 -3.41 -1.26
C ASP A 281 11.59 -2.06 -0.61
N MET A 282 12.45 -1.26 -1.25
CA MET A 282 12.79 0.07 -0.75
C MET A 282 11.55 0.98 -0.79
N MET A 283 11.32 1.67 0.33
CA MET A 283 10.14 2.52 0.51
C MET A 283 10.53 3.83 1.20
N VAL A 284 9.93 4.93 0.75
CA VAL A 284 9.98 6.24 1.44
C VAL A 284 8.56 6.77 1.62
N ALA A 285 8.21 7.19 2.82
CA ALA A 285 6.89 7.71 3.17
C ALA A 285 6.96 9.12 3.73
N SER A 286 5.93 9.93 3.45
CA SER A 286 5.70 11.25 4.05
C SER A 286 4.21 11.56 4.15
N ASN A 287 3.82 12.55 4.95
CA ASN A 287 2.49 13.19 4.87
C ASN A 287 2.45 14.44 4.00
N GLY A 288 3.55 14.76 3.29
CA GLY A 288 3.60 15.85 2.32
C GLY A 288 3.21 15.33 0.94
N SER A 289 2.04 15.70 0.45
CA SER A 289 1.57 15.29 -0.89
C SER A 289 1.94 16.27 -2.00
N CYS A 290 2.29 17.52 -1.66
CA CYS A 290 2.75 18.48 -2.66
C CYS A 290 4.21 18.24 -3.01
N SER A 291 4.58 18.41 -4.29
CA SER A 291 5.97 18.30 -4.75
C SER A 291 6.70 17.05 -4.21
N LEU A 292 5.94 15.98 -3.97
CA LEU A 292 6.45 14.70 -3.51
C LEU A 292 7.27 14.11 -4.65
N SER A 293 8.58 14.06 -4.46
CA SER A 293 9.50 13.54 -5.47
C SER A 293 9.75 12.05 -5.24
N THR A 294 10.16 11.39 -6.31
CA THR A 294 10.85 10.11 -6.20
C THR A 294 12.28 10.34 -5.66
N PRO A 295 12.89 9.31 -5.04
CA PRO A 295 14.30 9.34 -4.71
C PRO A 295 15.17 9.60 -5.94
N VAL A 296 16.17 10.44 -5.76
CA VAL A 296 17.26 10.61 -6.72
C VAL A 296 18.55 10.13 -6.07
N TRP A 297 19.21 9.17 -6.72
CA TRP A 297 20.52 8.66 -6.32
C TRP A 297 21.65 9.41 -7.03
N ASN A 298 22.65 9.83 -6.27
CA ASN A 298 23.90 10.38 -6.78
C ASN A 298 25.05 9.44 -6.40
N ASN A 299 25.70 8.86 -7.42
CA ASN A 299 26.72 7.84 -7.22
C ASN A 299 28.05 8.43 -6.74
N GLU A 300 28.39 9.64 -7.16
CA GLU A 300 29.64 10.32 -6.82
C GLU A 300 29.65 10.74 -5.34
N ALA A 301 28.57 11.35 -4.89
CA ALA A 301 28.36 11.81 -3.52
C ALA A 301 27.87 10.70 -2.59
N LYS A 302 27.53 9.51 -3.14
CA LYS A 302 26.89 8.41 -2.41
C LYS A 302 25.71 8.91 -1.57
N GLN A 303 24.83 9.65 -2.23
CA GLN A 303 23.76 10.41 -1.60
C GLN A 303 22.43 10.14 -2.29
N MET A 304 21.41 9.89 -1.47
CA MET A 304 20.01 9.85 -1.90
C MET A 304 19.29 11.13 -1.45
N THR A 305 18.44 11.69 -2.29
CA THR A 305 17.67 12.91 -1.98
C THR A 305 16.22 12.80 -2.39
N TRP A 306 15.34 13.47 -1.62
CA TRP A 306 13.90 13.54 -1.87
C TRP A 306 13.33 14.88 -1.42
N THR A 307 12.20 15.26 -1.99
CA THR A 307 11.41 16.42 -1.54
C THR A 307 9.96 16.04 -1.33
N ALA A 308 9.31 16.76 -0.43
CA ALA A 308 7.87 16.74 -0.19
C ALA A 308 7.51 18.07 0.46
N ALA A 309 6.30 18.52 0.21
CA ALA A 309 5.75 19.77 0.68
C ALA A 309 4.28 19.58 1.07
N ALA A 310 3.77 20.52 1.84
CA ALA A 310 2.37 20.64 2.17
C ALA A 310 2.09 22.09 2.56
N PRO A 311 0.82 22.51 2.65
CA PRO A 311 0.47 23.76 3.32
C PRO A 311 1.07 23.90 4.71
N HIS A 312 1.57 25.09 5.02
CA HIS A 312 2.17 25.40 6.32
C HIS A 312 1.15 25.29 7.45
N PHE A 313 -0.04 25.89 7.27
CA PHE A 313 -1.11 25.88 8.25
C PHE A 313 -2.22 24.89 7.90
N ALA A 314 -2.85 24.33 8.93
CA ALA A 314 -4.09 23.57 8.81
C ALA A 314 -5.26 24.48 8.36
N ALA A 315 -6.44 23.90 8.22
CA ALA A 315 -7.65 24.62 7.78
C ALA A 315 -8.10 25.75 8.71
N ASP A 316 -7.65 25.79 9.97
CA ASP A 316 -7.87 26.91 10.88
C ASP A 316 -7.02 28.15 10.53
N GLY A 317 -5.90 27.97 9.83
CA GLY A 317 -4.95 29.03 9.48
C GLY A 317 -3.96 29.38 10.60
N THR A 318 -3.93 28.62 11.69
CA THR A 318 -3.06 28.89 12.86
C THR A 318 -2.28 27.67 13.33
N THR A 319 -2.84 26.46 13.19
CA THR A 319 -2.15 25.22 13.55
C THR A 319 -1.10 24.88 12.50
N VAL A 320 0.17 24.82 12.89
CA VAL A 320 1.28 24.47 11.98
C VAL A 320 1.27 22.97 11.68
N ASN A 321 1.20 22.62 10.39
CA ASN A 321 1.36 21.24 9.93
C ASN A 321 2.81 20.80 10.12
N LYS A 322 2.98 19.64 10.75
CA LYS A 322 4.28 18.98 10.93
C LYS A 322 4.42 17.81 10.00
N GLY A 323 5.61 17.68 9.44
CA GLY A 323 5.95 16.61 8.53
C GLY A 323 6.69 15.47 9.20
N PHE A 324 6.62 14.32 8.53
CA PHE A 324 7.59 13.26 8.71
C PHE A 324 8.13 12.79 7.36
N TYR A 325 9.29 12.15 7.44
CA TYR A 325 9.77 11.20 6.45
C TYR A 325 10.15 9.91 7.15
N ARG A 326 9.81 8.80 6.53
CA ARG A 326 10.28 7.47 6.92
C ARG A 326 10.83 6.77 5.69
N ALA A 327 12.06 6.27 5.75
CA ALA A 327 12.58 5.36 4.74
C ALA A 327 12.76 3.96 5.34
N ILE A 328 12.42 2.94 4.57
CA ILE A 328 12.77 1.54 4.84
C ILE A 328 13.66 1.09 3.69
N ILE A 329 14.90 0.77 4.02
CA ILE A 329 15.93 0.40 3.05
C ILE A 329 16.42 -1.01 3.39
N PRO A 330 16.13 -2.01 2.57
CA PRO A 330 16.67 -3.36 2.72
C PRO A 330 18.20 -3.35 2.78
N ALA A 331 18.79 -4.22 3.60
CA ALA A 331 20.26 -4.31 3.73
C ALA A 331 20.96 -4.54 2.38
N LYS A 332 20.34 -5.32 1.48
CA LYS A 332 20.85 -5.55 0.11
C LYS A 332 20.93 -4.25 -0.70
N ASP A 333 19.93 -3.39 -0.57
CA ASP A 333 19.90 -2.11 -1.27
C ASP A 333 20.88 -1.12 -0.64
N ALA A 334 21.07 -1.19 0.68
CA ALA A 334 22.07 -0.39 1.37
C ALA A 334 23.51 -0.77 0.98
N ASP A 335 23.79 -2.06 0.77
CA ASP A 335 25.06 -2.54 0.20
C ASP A 335 25.23 -2.05 -1.24
N LEU A 336 24.19 -2.15 -2.07
CA LEU A 336 24.21 -1.67 -3.46
C LEU A 336 24.49 -0.16 -3.55
N LEU A 337 23.81 0.65 -2.75
CA LEU A 337 23.90 2.11 -2.78
C LEU A 337 25.20 2.60 -2.12
N TRP A 338 25.45 2.18 -0.88
CA TRP A 338 26.53 2.74 -0.04
C TRP A 338 27.71 1.80 0.22
N GLY A 339 27.67 0.55 -0.25
CA GLY A 339 28.66 -0.47 0.11
C GLY A 339 28.54 -0.91 1.57
N LEU A 340 27.38 -0.69 2.20
CA LEU A 340 27.13 -1.01 3.60
C LEU A 340 26.85 -2.51 3.78
N LYS A 341 27.93 -3.31 3.77
CA LYS A 341 27.90 -4.79 3.94
C LYS A 341 27.20 -5.25 5.23
N ASN A 342 27.34 -4.48 6.30
CA ASN A 342 26.71 -4.74 7.59
C ASN A 342 25.67 -3.66 7.88
N ALA A 343 24.38 -3.99 7.74
CA ALA A 343 23.31 -3.04 7.99
C ALA A 343 23.30 -2.49 9.42
N ALA A 344 23.82 -3.24 10.41
CA ALA A 344 23.90 -2.78 11.80
C ALA A 344 24.74 -1.51 11.98
N ASP A 345 25.67 -1.24 11.04
CA ASP A 345 26.51 -0.05 11.05
C ASP A 345 25.75 1.21 10.57
N ALA A 346 24.51 1.09 10.09
CA ALA A 346 23.76 2.19 9.46
C ALA A 346 23.71 3.48 10.29
N ALA A 347 23.49 3.38 11.61
CA ALA A 347 23.39 4.55 12.48
C ALA A 347 24.71 5.33 12.59
N THR A 348 25.85 4.64 12.51
CA THR A 348 27.17 5.28 12.53
C THR A 348 27.62 5.66 11.12
N ALA A 349 27.25 4.87 10.10
CA ALA A 349 27.65 5.05 8.71
C ALA A 349 26.90 6.14 7.96
N LEU A 350 25.60 6.32 8.23
CA LEU A 350 24.74 7.22 7.47
C LEU A 350 24.49 8.54 8.19
N GLU A 351 24.35 9.61 7.42
CA GLU A 351 23.98 10.96 7.87
C GLU A 351 22.69 11.39 7.19
N VAL A 352 21.70 11.80 8.00
CA VAL A 352 20.39 12.29 7.57
C VAL A 352 20.36 13.80 7.73
N SER A 353 19.93 14.52 6.70
CA SER A 353 19.75 15.97 6.75
C SER A 353 18.38 16.37 6.20
N VAL A 354 17.73 17.33 6.87
CA VAL A 354 16.46 17.96 6.45
C VAL A 354 16.68 19.47 6.33
N THR A 355 16.70 19.98 5.10
CA THR A 355 16.92 21.40 4.81
C THR A 355 15.65 22.07 4.30
N THR A 356 15.35 23.27 4.78
CA THR A 356 14.25 24.11 4.25
C THR A 356 14.69 25.02 3.11
N GLU A 357 13.72 25.59 2.39
CA GLU A 357 13.93 26.60 1.34
C GLU A 357 14.76 27.81 1.81
N ALA A 358 14.69 28.19 3.09
CA ALA A 358 15.50 29.26 3.69
C ALA A 358 16.98 28.88 3.95
N GLY A 359 17.42 27.69 3.54
CA GLY A 359 18.81 27.23 3.67
C GLY A 359 19.24 26.78 5.07
N GLY A 360 18.35 26.86 6.07
CA GLY A 360 18.59 26.33 7.42
C GLY A 360 18.23 24.85 7.57
N SER A 361 18.98 24.13 8.42
CA SER A 361 18.54 22.84 8.97
C SER A 361 17.34 23.08 9.89
N THR A 362 16.29 22.28 9.74
CA THR A 362 15.15 22.33 10.67
C THR A 362 15.43 21.54 11.93
N ALA A 363 14.72 21.88 13.02
CA ALA A 363 14.55 21.02 14.18
C ALA A 363 13.73 19.79 13.78
N ALA A 364 14.33 18.86 13.05
CA ALA A 364 13.81 17.54 12.78
C ALA A 364 14.48 16.54 13.73
N THR A 365 13.69 15.75 14.44
CA THR A 365 14.24 14.60 15.17
C THR A 365 14.54 13.50 14.17
N THR A 366 15.81 13.14 14.03
CA THR A 366 16.24 12.05 13.16
C THR A 366 16.63 10.81 13.95
N ASN A 367 16.26 9.64 13.44
CA ASN A 367 16.66 8.35 14.00
C ASN A 367 17.00 7.39 12.86
N ILE A 368 18.06 6.60 13.06
CA ILE A 368 18.42 5.51 12.18
C ILE A 368 18.44 4.25 13.05
N SER A 369 17.64 3.26 12.66
CA SER A 369 17.55 1.98 13.34
C SER A 369 17.59 0.85 12.33
N VAL A 370 17.79 -0.38 12.83
CA VAL A 370 17.82 -1.59 12.00
C VAL A 370 16.87 -2.61 12.60
N LYS A 371 15.96 -3.13 11.79
CA LYS A 371 14.99 -4.14 12.20
C LYS A 371 14.68 -5.06 11.04
N ASN A 372 14.65 -6.37 11.28
CA ASN A 372 14.33 -7.39 10.27
C ASN A 372 15.15 -7.23 8.98
N ASN A 373 16.46 -6.96 9.11
CA ASN A 373 17.37 -6.73 7.99
C ASN A 373 17.05 -5.50 7.12
N ASN A 374 16.23 -4.58 7.63
CA ASN A 374 15.94 -3.29 7.01
C ASN A 374 16.50 -2.16 7.87
N ILE A 375 17.12 -1.18 7.22
CA ILE A 375 17.49 0.09 7.82
C ILE A 375 16.24 0.98 7.78
N ILE A 376 15.83 1.48 8.94
CA ILE A 376 14.69 2.37 9.09
C ILE A 376 15.24 3.75 9.45
N ILE A 377 14.92 4.73 8.62
CA ILE A 377 15.31 6.12 8.82
C ILE A 377 14.05 6.93 9.08
N ASP A 378 13.98 7.57 10.24
CA ASP A 378 12.89 8.46 10.63
C ASP A 378 13.40 9.90 10.73
N ALA A 379 12.64 10.84 10.18
CA ALA A 379 12.82 12.27 10.38
C ALA A 379 11.45 12.90 10.64
N THR A 380 11.23 13.51 11.81
CA THR A 380 9.90 14.01 12.22
C THR A 380 9.97 15.41 12.80
N GLY A 381 8.85 16.15 12.74
CA GLY A 381 8.68 17.41 13.47
C GLY A 381 9.12 18.67 12.72
N PHE A 382 9.62 18.55 11.49
CA PHE A 382 9.89 19.70 10.62
C PHE A 382 8.58 20.37 10.15
N SER A 383 8.62 21.68 9.92
CA SER A 383 7.54 22.42 9.25
C SER A 383 7.66 22.30 7.73
N TYR A 384 6.54 22.40 7.04
CA TYR A 384 6.50 22.34 5.58
C TYR A 384 6.84 23.70 4.93
N SER A 385 8.11 23.88 4.61
CA SER A 385 8.63 24.86 3.65
C SER A 385 9.52 24.17 2.61
N LYS A 386 8.89 23.30 1.80
CA LYS A 386 9.53 22.38 0.82
C LYS A 386 10.81 21.71 1.35
N PRO A 387 10.73 20.95 2.46
CA PRO A 387 11.90 20.27 3.00
C PRO A 387 12.52 19.32 1.97
N LYS A 388 13.83 19.45 1.79
CA LYS A 388 14.66 18.47 1.10
C LYS A 388 15.29 17.55 2.15
N LEU A 389 14.98 16.26 2.06
CA LEU A 389 15.63 15.22 2.83
C LEU A 389 16.84 14.70 2.04
N SER A 390 17.94 14.40 2.72
CA SER A 390 19.06 13.68 2.13
C SER A 390 19.63 12.64 3.09
N VAL A 391 20.07 11.52 2.53
CA VAL A 391 20.83 10.48 3.24
C VAL A 391 22.12 10.23 2.47
N LYS A 392 23.25 10.38 3.15
CA LYS A 392 24.59 10.13 2.58
C LYS A 392 25.41 9.25 3.52
N ILE A 393 26.42 8.60 2.97
CA ILE A 393 27.45 7.94 3.79
C ILE A 393 28.37 8.99 4.41
N LYS A 394 28.74 8.82 5.68
CA LYS A 394 29.72 9.69 6.34
C LYS A 394 31.10 9.41 5.77
N PRO A 395 31.87 10.45 5.37
CA PRO A 395 33.23 10.28 4.89
C PRO A 395 34.17 9.58 5.90
N THR A 396 33.86 9.69 7.20
CA THR A 396 34.63 9.12 8.30
C THR A 396 34.25 7.68 8.65
N TYR A 397 33.26 7.09 7.98
CA TYR A 397 32.81 5.74 8.27
C TYR A 397 33.93 4.73 7.98
N LYS A 398 34.18 3.84 8.94
CA LYS A 398 35.02 2.66 8.77
C LYS A 398 34.15 1.43 9.05
N PRO A 399 34.12 0.43 8.16
CA PRO A 399 33.37 -0.80 8.39
C PRO A 399 33.75 -1.44 9.72
N SER A 400 32.74 -1.88 10.48
CA SER A 400 32.98 -2.69 11.66
C SER A 400 33.65 -4.01 11.26
N SER A 401 34.63 -4.47 12.04
CA SER A 401 35.24 -5.80 11.88
C SER A 401 34.32 -6.93 12.39
N ALA A 402 33.20 -6.58 13.02
CA ALA A 402 32.22 -7.56 13.46
C ALA A 402 31.54 -8.18 12.22
N ALA A 403 31.52 -9.52 12.16
CA ALA A 403 30.79 -10.23 11.13
C ALA A 403 29.33 -9.72 11.10
N PRO A 404 28.69 -9.61 9.91
CA PRO A 404 27.28 -9.27 9.82
C PRO A 404 26.50 -10.17 10.77
N ALA A 405 25.67 -9.58 11.63
CA ALA A 405 24.78 -10.38 12.45
C ALA A 405 24.00 -11.29 11.50
N ALA A 406 24.21 -12.60 11.61
CA ALA A 406 23.51 -13.58 10.78
C ALA A 406 22.02 -13.22 10.88
N SER A 407 21.41 -12.96 9.72
CA SER A 407 19.98 -12.75 9.62
C SER A 407 19.31 -13.87 10.42
N ALA A 408 18.49 -13.49 11.40
CA ALA A 408 17.57 -14.45 12.02
C ALA A 408 16.88 -15.18 10.85
N PRO A 409 16.87 -16.52 10.83
CA PRO A 409 16.40 -17.26 9.66
C PRO A 409 15.02 -16.71 9.30
N ALA A 410 14.88 -16.29 8.04
CA ALA A 410 13.62 -15.91 7.45
C ALA A 410 12.55 -16.87 7.97
N ALA A 411 11.44 -16.33 8.48
CA ALA A 411 10.30 -17.15 8.88
C ALA A 411 10.10 -18.17 7.76
N LYS A 412 10.30 -19.44 8.11
CA LYS A 412 10.33 -20.56 7.16
C LYS A 412 9.11 -20.38 6.27
N ALA A 413 9.32 -20.12 4.97
CA ALA A 413 8.27 -20.28 3.98
C ALA A 413 7.60 -21.62 4.30
N PRO A 414 6.26 -21.70 4.39
CA PRO A 414 5.60 -22.97 4.72
C PRO A 414 6.14 -23.99 3.74
N ALA A 415 6.85 -25.00 4.27
CA ALA A 415 7.55 -25.96 3.46
C ALA A 415 6.55 -26.52 2.45
N LYS A 416 6.84 -26.37 1.14
CA LYS A 416 6.09 -27.06 0.10
C LYS A 416 6.01 -28.51 0.54
N ALA A 417 4.80 -28.96 0.84
CA ALA A 417 4.57 -30.28 1.38
C ALA A 417 5.11 -31.29 0.35
N VAL A 418 6.17 -32.02 0.71
CA VAL A 418 6.78 -33.02 -0.19
C VAL A 418 5.76 -34.13 -0.37
N ILE A 419 5.02 -34.11 -1.47
CA ILE A 419 4.06 -35.15 -1.80
C ILE A 419 4.83 -36.36 -2.29
N LYS A 420 4.95 -37.37 -1.43
CA LYS A 420 5.54 -38.67 -1.73
C LYS A 420 4.49 -39.53 -2.43
N LYS A 421 4.91 -40.29 -3.44
CA LYS A 421 4.08 -41.31 -4.10
C LYS A 421 4.59 -42.69 -3.67
N ILE A 422 3.69 -43.53 -3.16
CA ILE A 422 3.99 -44.94 -2.87
C ILE A 422 3.13 -45.84 -3.74
N THR A 423 3.67 -47.00 -4.11
CA THR A 423 2.93 -48.03 -4.84
C THR A 423 2.54 -49.11 -3.85
N CYS A 424 1.25 -49.43 -3.79
CA CYS A 424 0.65 -50.38 -2.87
C CYS A 424 0.10 -51.56 -3.66
N VAL A 425 0.42 -52.78 -3.26
CA VAL A 425 0.06 -54.02 -3.95
C VAL A 425 -0.77 -54.95 -3.06
N LYS A 426 -1.81 -55.56 -3.62
CA LYS A 426 -2.61 -56.63 -3.00
C LYS A 426 -2.77 -57.74 -4.02
N GLY A 427 -1.99 -58.81 -3.88
CA GLY A 427 -1.87 -59.84 -4.93
C GLY A 427 -1.32 -59.24 -6.24
N LYS A 428 -2.04 -59.43 -7.35
CA LYS A 428 -1.67 -58.88 -8.67
C LYS A 428 -2.11 -57.43 -8.91
N VAL A 429 -2.86 -56.82 -7.99
CA VAL A 429 -3.42 -55.46 -8.16
C VAL A 429 -2.51 -54.42 -7.51
N SER A 430 -2.05 -53.42 -8.29
CA SER A 430 -1.24 -52.29 -7.81
C SER A 430 -2.04 -50.97 -7.82
N LYS A 431 -1.78 -50.09 -6.84
CA LYS A 431 -2.36 -48.76 -6.72
C LYS A 431 -1.32 -47.76 -6.25
N THR A 432 -1.27 -46.58 -6.88
CA THR A 432 -0.36 -45.50 -6.48
C THR A 432 -1.08 -44.51 -5.56
N VAL A 433 -0.52 -44.23 -4.40
CA VAL A 433 -1.07 -43.31 -3.40
C VAL A 433 -0.11 -42.14 -3.20
N SER A 434 -0.61 -40.92 -3.32
CA SER A 434 0.15 -39.68 -3.16
C SER A 434 -0.31 -38.90 -1.93
N GLY A 435 0.63 -38.45 -1.11
CA GLY A 435 0.35 -37.61 0.05
C GLY A 435 1.63 -37.13 0.73
N THR A 436 1.51 -36.33 1.79
CA THR A 436 2.66 -35.89 2.59
C THR A 436 3.23 -37.02 3.45
N ALA A 437 2.38 -37.98 3.82
CA ALA A 437 2.74 -39.25 4.46
C ALA A 437 1.76 -40.36 3.99
N PRO A 438 1.85 -40.80 2.72
CA PRO A 438 0.88 -41.73 2.17
C PRO A 438 0.99 -43.09 2.86
N LYS A 439 -0.14 -43.77 3.09
CA LYS A 439 -0.20 -45.14 3.60
C LYS A 439 -1.01 -46.00 2.65
N CYS A 440 -0.64 -47.28 2.54
CA CYS A 440 -1.41 -48.21 1.74
C CYS A 440 -2.80 -48.46 2.35
N PRO A 441 -3.87 -48.51 1.53
CA PRO A 441 -5.20 -48.88 2.01
C PRO A 441 -5.20 -50.26 2.67
N ALA A 442 -6.14 -50.50 3.57
CA ALA A 442 -6.23 -51.75 4.32
C ALA A 442 -6.20 -52.98 3.38
N GLY A 443 -5.24 -53.88 3.63
CA GLY A 443 -5.02 -55.10 2.85
C GLY A 443 -4.06 -54.94 1.65
N TYR A 444 -3.53 -53.75 1.36
CA TYR A 444 -2.43 -53.54 0.41
C TYR A 444 -1.09 -53.37 1.15
N LYS A 445 -0.02 -53.96 0.63
CA LYS A 445 1.35 -53.79 1.13
C LYS A 445 2.11 -52.82 0.24
N GLN A 446 2.94 -51.96 0.83
CA GLN A 446 3.80 -51.09 0.06
C GLN A 446 4.83 -51.95 -0.70
N LYS A 447 5.01 -51.64 -1.99
CA LYS A 447 6.02 -52.24 -2.84
C LYS A 447 7.36 -51.53 -2.67
#